data_AF-A0A9Q0WB66-F1
#
_entry.id   AF-A0A9Q0WB66-F1
#
_cell.length_a   1.000
_cell.length_b   1.000
_cell.length_c   1.000
_cell.angle_alpha   90.00
_cell.angle_beta   90.00
_cell.angle_gamma   90.00
#
_symmetry.space_group_name_H-M   'P 1'
#
loop_
_entity.id
_entity.type
_entity.pdbx_description
1 polymer ?
#
loop_
_entity_poly.entity_id
_entity_poly.type
_entity_poly.pdbx_seq_one_letter_code
_entity_poly.pdbx_strand_id
1 'polypeptide(L)'
;MEEGFTNATGREQSIGGMRTAEFCLHPAGDTQSLCIPVIVSDNTELPFEGMVDYTEFSVFVAVDDALRPRWLMDHLRRISEKQKEEFHQNMAKIQTIFQFENGHPGGIGPISPNGAVNHIWKKIHQKIACDQGSNR
;
A
#
# COMPACT_ATOMS: atom_id res chain seq x y z
N MET A 1 3.01 0.25 27.65
CA MET A 1 2.84 1.19 26.54
C MET A 1 4.14 1.96 26.50
N GLU A 2 5.04 1.62 25.57
CA GLU A 2 6.27 2.42 25.39
C GLU A 2 5.88 3.67 24.62
N GLU A 3 6.08 4.84 25.24
CA GLU A 3 5.88 6.12 24.59
C GLU A 3 7.00 6.33 23.57
N GLY A 4 6.65 6.64 22.32
CA GLY A 4 7.63 6.95 21.28
C GLY A 4 8.36 8.25 21.61
N PHE A 5 9.66 8.17 21.87
CA PHE A 5 10.50 9.35 22.09
C PHE A 5 10.88 10.01 20.76
N THR A 6 10.79 11.34 20.66
CA THR A 6 11.18 12.11 19.45
C THR A 6 12.68 12.40 19.38
N ASN A 7 13.47 11.90 20.33
CA ASN A 7 14.93 12.05 20.34
C ASN A 7 15.59 11.12 19.30
N ALA A 8 16.89 11.30 19.05
CA ALA A 8 17.63 10.51 18.06
C ALA A 8 17.50 8.99 18.30
N THR A 9 17.57 8.56 19.56
CA THR A 9 17.43 7.16 19.97
C THR A 9 16.02 6.61 19.70
N GLY A 10 14.97 7.36 20.03
CA GLY A 10 13.59 6.96 19.76
C GLY A 10 13.28 6.95 18.26
N ARG A 11 13.90 7.83 17.49
CA ARG A 11 13.85 7.78 16.02
C ARG A 11 14.48 6.51 15.46
N GLU A 12 15.67 6.14 15.95
CA GLU A 12 16.34 4.89 15.54
C GLU A 12 15.53 3.65 15.94
N GLN A 13 14.97 3.62 17.15
CA GLN A 13 14.11 2.53 17.62
C GLN A 13 12.83 2.42 16.78
N SER A 14 12.20 3.54 16.44
CA SER A 14 11.03 3.57 15.55
C SER A 14 11.37 3.05 14.16
N ILE A 15 12.49 3.48 13.57
CA ILE A 15 12.95 2.99 12.27
C ILE A 15 13.24 1.49 12.33
N GLY A 16 13.90 1.02 13.39
CA GLY A 16 14.17 -0.39 13.63
C GLY A 16 12.87 -1.21 13.67
N GLY A 17 11.91 -0.78 14.49
CA GLY A 17 10.60 -1.42 14.61
C GLY A 17 9.81 -1.44 13.29
N MET A 18 9.84 -0.34 12.53
CA MET A 18 9.19 -0.27 11.21
C MET A 18 9.80 -1.24 10.20
N ARG A 19 11.13 -1.46 10.25
CA ARG A 19 11.82 -2.40 9.34
C ARG A 19 11.53 -3.87 9.65
N THR A 20 11.15 -4.17 10.89
CA THR A 20 10.84 -5.55 11.34
C THR A 20 9.35 -5.86 11.38
N ALA A 21 8.49 -4.90 11.05
CA ALA A 21 7.05 -5.09 11.12
C ALA A 21 6.55 -6.04 10.02
N GLU A 22 5.82 -7.09 10.41
CA GLU A 22 5.18 -8.01 9.46
C GLU A 22 3.95 -7.38 8.78
N PHE A 23 3.20 -6.56 9.51
CA PHE A 23 1.98 -5.91 9.05
C PHE A 23 2.04 -4.41 9.31
N CYS A 24 1.44 -3.60 8.42
CA CYS A 24 1.38 -2.15 8.57
C CYS A 24 -0.03 -1.60 8.33
N LEU A 25 -0.51 -0.77 9.27
CA LEU A 25 -1.85 -0.16 9.25
C LEU A 25 -1.93 1.16 8.48
N HIS A 26 -0.81 1.67 7.98
CA HIS A 26 -0.68 2.74 7.00
C HIS A 26 0.70 2.55 6.37
N PRO A 27 0.85 2.46 5.04
CA PRO A 27 2.17 2.53 4.44
C PRO A 27 2.70 3.94 4.66
N ALA A 28 3.57 4.12 5.65
CA ALA A 28 4.48 5.25 5.63
C ALA A 28 5.26 5.13 4.31
N GLY A 29 5.27 6.19 3.50
CA GLY A 29 5.82 6.20 2.14
C GLY A 29 7.33 5.99 2.02
N ASP A 30 7.96 5.30 2.98
CA ASP A 30 9.34 4.87 2.89
C ASP A 30 9.40 3.52 2.17
N THR A 31 9.89 3.55 0.93
CA THR A 31 9.97 2.49 -0.09
C THR A 31 10.82 1.26 0.31
N GLN A 32 11.09 1.02 1.59
CA GLN A 32 11.88 -0.10 2.10
C GLN A 32 11.18 -0.92 3.20
N SER A 33 9.92 -0.66 3.53
CA SER A 33 9.18 -1.54 4.43
C SER A 33 8.62 -2.75 3.67
N LEU A 34 9.09 -3.95 4.00
CA LEU A 34 8.61 -5.23 3.47
C LEU A 34 7.29 -5.70 4.13
N CYS A 35 6.60 -4.83 4.87
CA CYS A 35 5.38 -5.20 5.60
C CYS A 35 4.19 -5.44 4.67
N ILE A 36 3.28 -6.30 5.10
CA ILE A 36 1.99 -6.55 4.44
C ILE A 36 1.01 -5.44 4.86
N PRO A 37 0.44 -4.67 3.92
CA PRO A 37 -0.54 -3.65 4.24
C PRO A 37 -1.82 -4.26 4.80
N VAL A 38 -2.34 -3.65 5.87
CA VAL A 38 -3.65 -3.96 6.43
C VAL A 38 -4.56 -2.74 6.22
N ILE A 39 -5.59 -2.91 5.41
CA ILE A 39 -6.53 -1.87 5.04
C ILE A 39 -7.79 -2.05 5.89
N VAL A 40 -7.97 -1.16 6.87
CA VAL A 40 -9.16 -1.12 7.72
C VAL A 40 -10.10 -0.05 7.21
N SER A 41 -10.99 -0.41 6.29
CA SER A 41 -12.02 0.47 5.75
C SER A 41 -13.06 -0.31 4.98
N ASP A 42 -14.33 0.05 5.15
CA ASP A 42 -15.43 -0.51 4.35
C ASP A 42 -15.60 0.26 3.03
N ASN A 43 -15.19 1.53 2.99
CA ASN A 43 -15.37 2.44 1.87
C ASN A 43 -14.09 3.26 1.64
N THR A 44 -13.13 2.72 0.90
CA THR A 44 -11.91 3.46 0.48
C THR A 44 -11.69 3.29 -1.01
N GLU A 45 -11.54 4.40 -1.72
CA GLU A 45 -10.99 4.37 -3.09
C GLU A 45 -9.47 4.24 -3.02
N LEU A 46 -8.94 3.17 -3.61
CA LEU A 46 -7.49 2.92 -3.61
C LEU A 46 -6.83 3.50 -4.88
N PRO A 47 -5.57 3.94 -4.80
CA PRO A 47 -4.84 4.37 -5.99
C PRO A 47 -4.86 3.28 -7.06
N PHE A 48 -5.26 3.64 -8.28
CA PHE A 48 -5.37 2.69 -9.39
C PHE A 48 -6.32 1.50 -9.15
N GLU A 49 -7.31 1.65 -8.27
CA GLU A 49 -8.37 0.67 -8.08
C GLU A 49 -9.04 0.29 -9.42
N GLY A 50 -9.31 -1.01 -9.61
CA GLY A 50 -9.78 -1.58 -10.87
C GLY A 50 -8.69 -1.82 -11.92
N MET A 51 -7.46 -1.33 -11.70
CA MET A 51 -6.27 -1.73 -12.46
C MET A 51 -5.31 -2.61 -11.64
N VAL A 52 -5.27 -2.36 -10.33
CA VAL A 52 -4.45 -3.08 -9.36
C VAL A 52 -5.38 -3.82 -8.41
N ASP A 53 -5.20 -5.14 -8.29
CA ASP A 53 -5.94 -5.94 -7.31
C ASP A 53 -5.20 -5.94 -5.98
N TYR A 54 -5.64 -5.08 -5.07
CA TYR A 54 -5.05 -4.97 -3.73
C TYR A 54 -5.24 -6.23 -2.89
N THR A 55 -6.22 -7.09 -3.21
CA THR A 55 -6.45 -8.32 -2.43
C THR A 55 -5.34 -9.34 -2.60
N GLU A 56 -4.51 -9.21 -3.65
CA GLU A 56 -3.36 -10.09 -3.89
C GLU A 56 -2.15 -9.80 -3.00
N PHE A 57 -2.05 -8.60 -2.42
CA PHE A 57 -0.88 -8.16 -1.66
C PHE A 57 -1.20 -7.44 -0.34
N SER A 58 -2.47 -7.31 0.03
CA SER A 58 -2.91 -6.65 1.26
C SER A 58 -4.07 -7.39 1.94
N VAL A 59 -4.23 -7.14 3.24
CA VAL A 59 -5.29 -7.71 4.06
C VAL A 59 -6.37 -6.66 4.27
N PHE A 60 -7.60 -6.95 3.83
CA PHE A 60 -8.74 -6.10 4.08
C PHE A 60 -9.45 -6.51 5.37
N VAL A 61 -9.81 -5.50 6.17
CA VAL A 61 -10.51 -5.66 7.43
C VAL A 61 -11.68 -4.69 7.46
N ALA A 62 -12.88 -5.23 7.72
CA ALA A 62 -14.07 -4.41 7.93
C ALA A 62 -13.91 -3.56 9.20
N VAL A 63 -14.45 -2.34 9.19
CA VAL A 63 -14.31 -1.42 10.35
C VAL A 63 -14.94 -2.03 11.60
N ASP A 64 -16.15 -2.60 11.46
CA ASP A 64 -16.86 -3.27 12.56
C ASP A 64 -16.03 -4.41 13.18
N ASP A 65 -15.27 -5.13 12.36
CA ASP A 65 -14.41 -6.21 12.80
C ASP A 65 -13.20 -5.68 13.58
N ALA A 66 -12.57 -4.61 13.10
CA ALA A 66 -11.43 -3.99 13.76
C ALA A 66 -11.79 -3.37 15.13
N LEU A 67 -13.04 -2.94 15.31
CA LEU A 67 -13.54 -2.40 16.59
C LEU A 67 -13.73 -3.50 17.65
N ARG A 68 -13.84 -4.77 17.27
CA ARG A 68 -14.01 -5.87 18.21
C ARG A 68 -12.71 -6.12 18.98
N PRO A 69 -12.74 -6.12 20.34
CA PRO A 69 -11.54 -6.34 21.13
C PRO A 69 -10.81 -7.63 20.74
N ARG A 70 -9.49 -7.53 20.53
CA ARG A 70 -8.58 -8.61 20.11
C ARG A 70 -8.78 -9.17 18.71
N TRP A 71 -9.89 -8.87 18.03
CA TRP A 71 -10.21 -9.47 16.74
C TRP A 71 -9.12 -9.24 15.69
N LEU A 72 -8.65 -8.00 15.53
CA LEU A 72 -7.64 -7.67 14.52
C LEU A 72 -6.33 -8.44 14.75
N MET A 73 -5.85 -8.49 16.00
CA MET A 73 -4.63 -9.21 16.33
C MET A 73 -4.79 -10.72 16.12
N ASP A 74 -5.92 -11.30 16.51
CA ASP A 74 -6.20 -12.72 16.32
C ASP A 74 -6.40 -13.08 14.85
N HIS A 75 -6.91 -12.14 14.04
CA HIS A 75 -7.01 -12.28 12.59
C HIS A 75 -5.62 -12.31 11.94
N LEU A 76 -4.79 -11.30 12.20
CA LEU A 76 -3.45 -11.19 11.58
C LEU A 76 -2.53 -12.35 11.99
N ARG A 77 -2.59 -12.82 13.24
CA ARG A 77 -1.81 -13.98 13.73
C ARG A 77 -2.20 -15.31 13.07
N ARG A 78 -3.41 -15.40 12.53
CA ARG A 78 -3.90 -16.63 11.87
C ARG A 78 -3.41 -16.75 10.43
N ILE A 79 -2.93 -15.66 9.85
CA ILE A 79 -2.37 -15.67 8.50
C ILE A 79 -1.09 -16.50 8.52
N SER A 80 -1.06 -17.55 7.70
CA SER A 80 0.07 -18.46 7.64
C SER A 80 1.29 -17.82 6.98
N GLU A 81 2.50 -18.28 7.33
CA GLU A 81 3.74 -17.83 6.69
C GLU A 81 3.71 -17.99 5.16
N LYS A 82 3.06 -19.03 4.65
CA LYS A 82 2.87 -19.22 3.21
C LYS A 82 2.07 -18.08 2.58
N GLN A 83 0.98 -17.68 3.21
CA GLN A 83 0.16 -16.55 2.71
C GLN A 83 0.93 -15.23 2.80
N LYS A 84 1.71 -15.04 3.88
CA LYS A 84 2.57 -13.85 4.03
C LYS A 84 3.59 -13.76 2.90
N GLU A 85 4.25 -14.87 2.58
CA GLU A 85 5.20 -14.95 1.47
C GLU A 85 4.53 -14.66 0.12
N GLU A 86 3.32 -15.18 -0.12
CA GLU A 86 2.53 -14.86 -1.32
C GLU A 86 2.24 -13.35 -1.41
N PHE A 87 1.84 -12.72 -0.31
CA PHE A 87 1.63 -11.26 -0.27
C PHE A 87 2.90 -10.48 -0.59
N HIS A 88 4.05 -10.85 -0.02
CA HIS A 88 5.34 -10.20 -0.31
C HIS A 88 5.74 -10.35 -1.79
N GLN A 89 5.58 -11.55 -2.36
CA GLN A 89 5.90 -11.81 -3.76
C GLN A 89 5.00 -11.02 -4.70
N ASN A 90 3.72 -10.91 -4.39
CA ASN A 90 2.78 -10.12 -5.18
C ASN A 90 3.05 -8.63 -5.05
N MET A 91 3.34 -8.15 -3.82
CA MET A 91 3.79 -6.78 -3.58
C MET A 91 5.00 -6.45 -4.45
N ALA A 92 6.05 -7.27 -4.45
CA ALA A 92 7.26 -7.06 -5.23
C ALA A 92 7.01 -6.89 -6.74
N LYS A 93 6.03 -7.62 -7.29
CA LYS A 93 5.65 -7.51 -8.72
C LYS A 93 5.01 -6.15 -9.04
N ILE A 94 4.21 -5.62 -8.12
CA ILE A 94 3.42 -4.40 -8.37
C ILE A 94 4.13 -3.11 -7.97
N GLN A 95 5.26 -3.15 -7.25
CA GLN A 95 5.95 -1.95 -6.75
C GLN A 95 6.25 -0.93 -7.86
N THR A 96 6.59 -1.40 -9.05
CA THR A 96 6.93 -0.55 -10.20
C THR A 96 5.75 0.35 -10.63
N ILE A 97 4.51 -0.06 -10.39
CA ILE A 97 3.29 0.72 -10.65
C ILE A 97 3.26 1.99 -9.80
N PHE A 98 3.84 1.94 -8.60
CA PHE A 98 3.87 3.06 -7.66
C PHE A 98 5.14 3.91 -7.79
N GLN A 99 6.00 3.64 -8.78
CA GLN A 99 7.21 4.40 -9.02
C GLN A 99 6.90 5.67 -9.82
N PHE A 100 7.11 6.82 -9.20
CA PHE A 100 6.94 8.14 -9.83
C PHE A 100 8.18 8.60 -10.59
N GLU A 101 9.36 8.18 -10.14
CA GLU A 101 10.62 8.55 -10.78
C GLU A 101 10.86 7.75 -12.06
N ASN A 102 11.48 8.38 -13.04
CA ASN A 102 11.88 7.74 -14.29
C ASN A 102 13.36 7.28 -14.28
N GLY A 103 14.06 7.39 -13.15
CA GLY A 103 15.46 6.98 -13.00
C GLY A 103 16.49 7.83 -13.75
N HIS A 104 16.07 8.94 -14.38
CA HIS A 104 16.97 9.83 -15.12
C HIS A 104 17.44 11.00 -14.25
N PRO A 105 18.72 11.42 -14.35
CA PRO A 105 19.21 12.60 -13.65
C PRO A 105 18.36 13.84 -13.94
N GLY A 106 17.86 14.49 -12.89
CA GLY A 106 16.97 15.65 -13.02
C GLY A 106 15.55 15.32 -13.51
N GLY A 107 15.16 14.05 -13.61
CA GLY A 107 13.83 13.63 -14.05
C GLY A 107 13.58 13.81 -15.55
N ILE A 108 14.61 14.13 -16.34
CA ILE A 108 14.48 14.39 -17.77
C ILE A 108 14.81 13.12 -18.55
N GLY A 109 13.77 12.44 -19.02
CA GLY A 109 13.91 11.20 -19.77
C GLY A 109 12.58 10.47 -19.98
N PRO A 110 12.57 9.38 -20.75
CA PRO A 110 11.37 8.58 -20.98
C PRO A 110 10.83 8.06 -19.65
N ILE A 111 9.53 8.26 -19.44
CA ILE A 111 8.81 7.71 -18.28
C ILE A 111 8.61 6.20 -18.44
N SER A 112 8.64 5.47 -17.33
CA SER A 112 8.37 4.03 -17.34
C SER A 112 6.95 3.77 -17.87
N PRO A 113 6.75 2.90 -18.88
CA PRO A 113 5.43 2.55 -19.39
C PRO A 113 4.52 1.96 -18.32
N ASN A 114 5.11 1.33 -17.30
CA ASN A 114 4.39 0.73 -16.17
C ASN A 114 4.54 1.54 -14.87
N GLY A 115 5.07 2.77 -14.93
CA GLY A 115 5.21 3.65 -13.76
C GLY A 115 3.92 4.33 -13.35
N ALA A 116 3.95 5.01 -12.20
CA ALA A 116 2.80 5.69 -11.60
C ALA A 116 2.22 6.77 -12.52
N VAL A 117 3.07 7.57 -13.15
CA VAL A 117 2.64 8.66 -14.06
C VAL A 117 1.77 8.14 -15.19
N ASN A 118 2.13 7.02 -15.81
CA ASN A 118 1.33 6.46 -16.89
C ASN A 118 -0.01 5.88 -16.39
N HIS A 119 -0.02 5.25 -15.22
CA HIS A 119 -1.25 4.76 -14.59
C HIS A 119 -2.20 5.89 -14.20
N ILE A 120 -1.67 7.03 -13.74
CA ILE A 120 -2.45 8.25 -13.49
C ILE A 120 -3.16 8.68 -14.77
N TRP A 121 -2.42 8.82 -15.88
CA TRP A 121 -3.02 9.22 -17.16
C TRP A 121 -4.08 8.23 -17.64
N LYS A 122 -3.82 6.91 -17.55
CA LYS A 122 -4.83 5.88 -17.86
C LYS A 122 -6.10 6.07 -17.03
N LYS A 123 -5.97 6.33 -15.72
CA LYS A 123 -7.13 6.51 -14.82
C LYS A 123 -7.90 7.79 -15.11
N ILE A 124 -7.20 8.88 -15.45
CA ILE A 124 -7.81 10.15 -15.89
C ILE A 124 -8.65 9.92 -17.16
N HIS A 125 -8.08 9.25 -18.17
CA HIS A 125 -8.80 8.95 -19.40
C HIS A 125 -10.06 8.11 -19.16
N GLN A 126 -10.00 7.13 -18.26
CA GLN A 126 -11.17 6.33 -17.88
C GLN A 126 -12.27 7.18 -17.21
N LYS A 127 -11.90 8.04 -16.25
CA LYS A 127 -12.89 8.91 -15.58
C LYS A 127 -13.55 9.89 -16.56
N ILE A 128 -12.77 10.52 -17.44
CA ILE A 128 -13.31 11.44 -18.45
C ILE A 128 -14.28 10.71 -19.41
N ALA A 129 -13.96 9.50 -19.85
CA ALA A 129 -14.82 8.73 -20.74
C ALA A 129 -16.16 8.36 -20.08
N CYS A 130 -16.16 8.01 -18.79
CA CYS A 130 -17.40 7.77 -18.03
C CYS A 130 -18.29 9.01 -17.94
N ASP A 131 -17.71 10.20 -17.68
CA ASP A 131 -18.49 11.44 -17.58
C ASP A 131 -19.16 11.82 -18.91
N GLN A 132 -18.48 11.60 -20.03
CA GLN A 132 -19.05 11.84 -21.37
C GLN A 132 -20.15 10.84 -21.75
N GLY A 133 -20.19 9.67 -21.12
CA GLY A 133 -21.25 8.66 -21.27
C GLY A 133 -22.45 8.87 -20.36
N SER A 134 -22.31 9.62 -19.26
CA SER A 134 -23.37 9.94 -18.30
C SER A 134 -24.27 11.10 -18.74
N ASN A 135 -23.82 11.90 -19.72
CA ASN A 135 -24.54 13.05 -20.25
C ASN A 135 -25.35 12.72 -21.53
N ARG A 136 -25.78 11.47 -21.69
CA ARG A 136 -26.56 10.97 -22.84
C ARG A 136 -27.77 10.15 -22.40
#